data_AF-A0A3N6PEQ4-F1
#
_entry.id   AF-A0A3N6PEQ4-F1
#
_cell.length_a   1.000
_cell.length_b   1.000
_cell.length_c   1.000
_cell.angle_alpha   90.00
_cell.angle_beta   90.00
_cell.angle_gamma   90.00
#
_symmetry.space_group_name_H-M   'P 1'
#
loop_
_entity.id
_entity.type
_entity.pdbx_description
1 polymer ?
#
loop_
_entity_poly.entity_id
_entity_poly.type
_entity_poly.pdbx_seq_one_letter_code
_entity_poly.pdbx_strand_id
1 'polypeptide(L)'
;MGSEDDDGGYSLVELFVLKFVLADVVIIFVLLLAGPLYAIAITALFVASFFLVWYLTQRTTTTPDPPPDAVDTRGPVTKLQDRYAAGELSEAEFEAKLERLIDANERAERAGLETEELELERSD
;
A
#
# COMPACT_ATOMS: atom_id res chain seq x y z
N MET A 1 -13.74 -8.78 37.05
CA MET A 1 -14.07 -7.76 36.04
C MET A 1 -12.74 -7.33 35.45
N GLY A 2 -12.53 -7.75 34.20
CA GLY A 2 -11.23 -7.75 33.54
C GLY A 2 -10.83 -6.36 33.08
N SER A 3 -9.53 -6.13 33.16
CA SER A 3 -8.75 -5.00 32.68
C SER A 3 -9.13 -4.64 31.25
N GLU A 4 -9.50 -3.38 31.03
CA GLU A 4 -9.43 -2.75 29.71
C GLU A 4 -7.98 -2.81 29.21
N ASP A 5 -7.77 -3.60 28.16
CA ASP A 5 -6.53 -3.63 27.39
C ASP A 5 -6.34 -2.27 26.71
N ASP A 6 -5.25 -1.63 27.13
CA ASP A 6 -4.62 -0.46 26.53
C ASP A 6 -4.15 -0.84 25.12
N ASP A 7 -5.04 -0.66 24.13
CA ASP A 7 -4.73 -0.84 22.70
C ASP A 7 -3.79 0.30 22.28
N GLY A 8 -2.49 0.04 22.41
CA GLY A 8 -1.38 0.92 22.02
C GLY A 8 -1.23 1.09 20.51
N GLY A 9 -2.33 1.10 19.77
CA GLY A 9 -2.36 1.52 18.38
C GLY A 9 -2.22 3.03 18.30
N TYR A 10 -1.07 3.52 17.82
CA TYR A 10 -0.84 4.93 17.53
C TYR A 10 -2.05 5.52 16.80
N SER A 11 -2.81 6.37 17.48
CA SER A 11 -4.00 6.99 16.91
C SER A 11 -3.60 7.76 15.66
N LEU A 12 -4.48 7.83 14.64
CA LEU A 12 -4.23 8.66 13.45
C LEU A 12 -3.85 10.09 13.85
N VAL A 13 -4.47 10.60 14.92
CA VAL A 13 -4.14 11.91 15.51
C VAL A 13 -2.70 11.95 16.02
N GLU A 14 -2.23 10.90 16.69
CA GLU A 14 -0.86 10.79 17.18
C GLU A 14 0.15 10.71 16.03
N LEU A 15 -0.18 9.99 14.95
CA LEU A 15 0.61 9.96 13.71
C LEU A 15 0.69 11.35 13.05
N PHE A 16 -0.42 12.09 13.02
CA PHE A 16 -0.45 13.46 12.51
C PHE A 16 0.38 14.41 13.37
N VAL A 17 0.24 14.33 14.70
CA VAL A 17 0.99 15.16 15.65
C VAL A 17 2.48 14.84 15.56
N LEU A 18 2.86 13.56 15.56
CA LEU A 18 4.24 13.12 15.44
C LEU A 18 4.88 13.64 14.14
N LYS A 19 4.15 13.57 13.02
CA LYS A 19 4.66 14.06 11.74
C LYS A 19 4.79 15.57 11.70
N PHE A 20 3.90 16.30 12.39
CA PHE A 20 3.96 17.76 12.50
C PHE A 20 5.16 18.21 13.35
N VAL A 21 5.35 17.58 14.52
CA VAL A 21 6.49 17.85 15.41
C VAL A 21 7.81 17.52 14.71
N LEU A 22 7.89 16.40 14.00
CA LEU A 22 9.08 16.03 13.23
C LEU A 22 9.39 17.06 12.14
N ALA A 23 8.37 17.53 11.42
CA ALA A 23 8.53 18.55 10.39
C ALA A 23 9.07 19.86 10.98
N ASP A 24 8.52 20.31 12.10
CA ASP A 24 8.96 21.52 12.80
C ASP A 24 10.41 21.40 13.28
N VAL A 25 10.81 20.25 13.84
CA VAL A 25 12.20 20.00 14.26
C VAL A 25 13.16 20.09 13.07
N VAL A 26 12.82 19.49 11.92
CA VAL A 26 13.63 19.58 10.71
C VAL A 26 13.74 21.02 10.21
N ILE A 27 12.62 21.76 10.19
CA ILE A 27 12.58 23.16 9.77
C ILE A 27 13.47 24.02 10.69
N ILE A 28 13.36 23.86 12.01
CA ILE A 28 14.17 24.58 13.01
C ILE A 28 15.65 24.23 12.85
N PHE A 29 15.99 22.96 12.67
CA PHE A 29 17.36 22.51 12.48
C PHE A 29 18.00 23.13 11.23
N VAL A 30 17.25 23.20 10.12
CA VAL A 30 17.73 23.83 8.88
C VAL A 30 17.84 25.36 9.03
N LEU A 31 16.89 26.01 9.70
CA LEU A 31 16.94 27.45 10.00
C LEU A 31 18.17 27.82 10.83
N LEU A 32 18.51 27.00 11.84
CA LEU A 32 19.65 27.23 12.73
C LEU A 32 21.00 27.00 12.04
N LEU A 33 21.10 26.01 11.16
CA LEU A 33 22.40 25.57 10.62
C LEU A 33 22.77 26.20 9.27
N ALA A 34 21.78 26.58 8.45
CA ALA A 34 22.02 27.01 7.07
C ALA A 34 21.59 28.46 6.78
N GLY A 35 20.81 29.08 7.66
CA GLY A 35 20.25 30.41 7.45
C GLY A 35 18.95 30.42 6.63
N PRO A 36 18.17 31.52 6.67
CA PRO A 36 16.77 31.54 6.25
C PRO A 36 16.53 31.22 4.76
N LEU A 37 17.47 31.56 3.88
CA LEU A 37 17.35 31.23 2.45
C LEU A 37 17.49 29.74 2.16
N TYR A 38 18.38 29.05 2.89
CA TYR A 38 18.58 27.61 2.73
C TYR A 38 17.43 26.81 3.35
N ALA A 39 16.82 27.30 4.43
CA ALA A 39 15.59 26.74 4.97
C ALA A 39 14.45 26.73 3.94
N ILE A 40 14.20 27.87 3.30
CA ILE A 40 13.19 27.98 2.25
C ILE A 40 13.51 27.04 1.08
N ALA A 41 14.78 26.97 0.64
CA ALA A 41 15.19 26.12 -0.46
C ALA A 41 14.98 24.62 -0.16
N ILE A 42 15.35 24.17 1.05
CA ILE A 42 15.20 22.76 1.45
C ILE A 42 13.72 22.39 1.60
N THR A 43 12.89 23.25 2.21
CA THR A 43 11.45 23.03 2.29
C THR A 43 10.82 22.98 0.88
N ALA A 44 11.21 23.87 -0.02
CA ALA A 44 10.73 23.87 -1.40
C ALA A 44 11.11 22.56 -2.14
N LEU A 45 12.32 22.05 -1.93
CA LEU A 45 12.75 20.76 -2.49
C LEU A 45 11.94 19.59 -1.91
N PHE A 46 11.64 19.59 -0.61
CA PHE A 46 10.79 18.57 0.01
C PHE A 46 9.38 18.57 -0.58
N VAL A 47 8.77 19.75 -0.70
CA VAL A 47 7.44 19.92 -1.32
C VAL A 47 7.49 19.46 -2.77
N ALA A 48 8.48 19.89 -3.55
CA ALA A 48 8.64 19.50 -4.94
C ALA A 48 8.82 17.98 -5.10
N SER A 49 9.60 17.34 -4.23
CA SER A 49 9.80 15.88 -4.20
C SER A 49 8.49 15.15 -3.91
N PHE A 50 7.72 15.63 -2.92
CA PHE A 50 6.40 15.06 -2.62
C PHE A 50 5.44 15.18 -3.80
N PHE A 51 5.36 16.35 -4.43
CA PHE A 51 4.54 16.57 -5.63
C PHE A 51 5.00 15.69 -6.80
N LEU A 52 6.31 15.49 -6.97
CA LEU A 52 6.86 14.64 -8.02
C LEU A 52 6.48 13.17 -7.82
N VAL A 53 6.61 12.65 -6.60
CA VAL A 53 6.21 11.28 -6.25
C VAL A 53 4.71 11.09 -6.39
N TRP A 54 3.91 12.06 -5.94
CA TRP A 54 2.46 12.04 -6.11
C TRP A 54 2.08 12.01 -7.59
N TYR A 55 2.67 12.89 -8.38
CA TYR A 55 2.44 12.99 -9.82
C TYR A 55 2.84 11.74 -10.58
N LEU A 56 3.98 11.13 -10.25
CA LEU A 56 4.41 9.86 -10.81
C LEU A 56 3.45 8.73 -10.44
N THR A 57 3.04 8.64 -9.17
CA THR A 57 2.06 7.65 -8.70
C THR A 57 0.71 7.80 -9.40
N GLN A 58 0.24 9.04 -9.60
CA GLN A 58 -1.00 9.35 -10.32
C GLN A 58 -0.95 8.95 -11.80
N ARG A 59 0.24 8.97 -12.41
CA ARG A 59 0.42 8.50 -13.79
C ARG A 59 0.42 6.98 -13.87
N THR A 60 0.95 6.29 -12.86
CA THR A 60 0.95 4.81 -12.81
C THR A 60 -0.45 4.23 -12.58
N THR A 61 -1.39 5.00 -12.03
CA THR A 61 -2.81 4.60 -11.95
C THR A 61 -3.58 4.84 -13.27
N THR A 62 -2.97 5.51 -14.26
CA THR A 62 -3.46 5.53 -15.64
C THR A 62 -2.84 4.34 -16.39
N THR A 63 -3.52 3.20 -16.27
CA THR A 63 -3.40 1.97 -17.07
C THR A 63 -2.24 1.92 -18.08
N PRO A 64 -1.13 1.22 -17.75
CA PRO A 64 -0.50 0.38 -18.76
C PRO A 64 -1.50 -0.76 -19.03
N ASP A 65 -2.00 -0.87 -20.26
CA ASP A 65 -2.73 -2.07 -20.67
C ASP A 65 -1.88 -3.28 -20.29
N PRO A 66 -2.37 -4.17 -19.40
CA PRO A 66 -1.63 -5.36 -19.06
C PRO A 66 -1.57 -6.25 -20.31
N PRO A 67 -0.44 -6.93 -20.57
CA PRO A 67 -0.42 -8.00 -21.56
C PRO A 67 -1.54 -9.00 -21.24
N PRO A 68 -2.17 -9.63 -22.25
CA PRO A 68 -3.37 -10.45 -22.09
C PRO A 68 -3.23 -11.64 -21.12
N ASP A 69 -2.02 -11.93 -20.63
CA ASP A 69 -1.70 -13.02 -19.71
C ASP A 69 -1.34 -12.57 -18.28
N ALA A 70 -1.39 -11.27 -17.97
CA ALA A 70 -1.21 -10.82 -16.58
C ALA A 70 -2.54 -10.96 -15.83
N VAL A 71 -2.70 -12.07 -15.12
CA VAL A 71 -3.75 -12.27 -14.12
C VAL A 71 -3.79 -11.03 -13.22
N ASP A 72 -4.88 -10.25 -13.33
CA ASP A 72 -5.13 -9.04 -12.56
C ASP A 72 -5.27 -9.40 -11.07
N THR A 73 -4.13 -9.55 -10.41
CA THR A 73 -4.01 -9.86 -8.98
C THR A 73 -4.41 -8.67 -8.10
N ARG A 74 -4.53 -7.46 -8.68
CA ARG A 74 -4.98 -6.25 -7.97
C ARG A 74 -6.51 -6.13 -7.94
N GLY A 75 -7.23 -6.84 -8.80
CA GLY A 75 -8.68 -6.73 -8.95
C GLY A 75 -9.57 -7.36 -7.86
N PRO A 76 -9.23 -8.51 -7.23
CA PRO A 76 -10.18 -9.22 -6.36
C PRO A 76 -10.25 -8.70 -4.92
N VAL A 77 -9.09 -8.47 -4.29
CA VAL A 77 -9.02 -8.05 -2.88
C VAL A 77 -9.48 -6.61 -2.72
N THR A 78 -9.08 -5.71 -3.62
CA THR A 78 -9.49 -4.30 -3.59
C THR A 78 -11.01 -4.14 -3.73
N LYS A 79 -11.65 -4.90 -4.61
CA LYS A 79 -13.13 -4.92 -4.71
C LYS A 79 -13.81 -5.45 -3.45
N LEU A 80 -13.18 -6.39 -2.75
CA LEU A 80 -13.73 -6.93 -1.49
C LEU A 80 -13.62 -5.88 -0.36
N GLN A 81 -12.50 -5.15 -0.31
CA GLN A 81 -12.28 -4.05 0.64
C GLN A 81 -13.25 -2.88 0.43
N ASP A 82 -13.48 -2.48 -0.83
CA ASP A 82 -14.44 -1.41 -1.15
C ASP A 82 -15.85 -1.72 -0.63
N ARG A 83 -16.28 -2.98 -0.73
CA ARG A 83 -17.60 -3.41 -0.27
C ARG A 83 -17.73 -3.52 1.24
N TYR A 84 -16.66 -3.92 1.93
CA TYR A 84 -16.59 -3.85 3.39
C TYR A 84 -16.64 -2.40 3.87
N ALA A 85 -15.88 -1.50 3.24
CA ALA A 85 -15.89 -0.06 3.55
C ALA A 85 -17.25 0.61 3.25
N ALA A 86 -17.96 0.14 2.23
CA ALA A 86 -19.33 0.56 1.93
C ALA A 86 -20.38 -0.01 2.91
N GLY A 87 -19.99 -0.91 3.82
CA GLY A 87 -20.89 -1.58 4.76
C GLY A 87 -21.81 -2.62 4.12
N GLU A 88 -21.56 -3.00 2.86
CA GLU A 88 -22.30 -4.04 2.15
C GLU A 88 -21.90 -5.46 2.59
N LEU A 89 -20.82 -5.57 3.35
CA LEU A 89 -20.28 -6.83 3.84
C LEU A 89 -20.04 -6.73 5.34
N SER A 90 -20.50 -7.74 6.09
CA SER A 90 -20.09 -7.90 7.48
C SER A 90 -18.63 -8.38 7.58
N GLU A 91 -18.01 -8.17 8.73
CA GLU A 91 -16.62 -8.58 8.99
C GLU A 91 -16.42 -10.09 8.82
N ALA A 92 -17.34 -10.91 9.33
CA ALA A 92 -17.29 -12.37 9.17
C ALA A 92 -17.39 -12.81 7.70
N GLU A 93 -18.17 -12.09 6.88
CA GLU A 93 -18.28 -12.36 5.45
C GLU A 93 -17.05 -11.89 4.66
N PHE A 94 -16.38 -10.83 5.14
CA PHE A 94 -15.14 -10.33 4.57
C PHE A 94 -14.03 -11.34 4.79
N GLU A 95 -13.83 -11.77 6.03
CA GLU A 95 -12.80 -12.76 6.39
C GLU A 95 -13.00 -14.07 5.63
N ALA A 96 -14.22 -14.61 5.60
CA ALA A 96 -14.52 -15.86 4.89
C ALA A 96 -14.23 -15.77 3.38
N LYS A 97 -14.46 -14.61 2.76
CA LYS A 97 -14.17 -14.40 1.33
C LYS A 97 -12.70 -14.11 1.07
N LEU A 98 -12.03 -13.43 2.00
CA LEU A 98 -10.60 -13.16 1.93
C LEU A 98 -9.79 -14.46 2.03
N GLU A 99 -10.13 -15.32 3.00
CA GLU A 99 -9.50 -16.63 3.17
C GLU A 99 -9.62 -17.48 1.91
N ARG A 100 -10.81 -17.49 1.30
CA ARG A 100 -11.06 -18.20 0.04
C ARG A 100 -10.23 -17.65 -1.12
N LEU A 101 -10.02 -16.34 -1.18
CA LEU A 101 -9.19 -15.70 -2.20
C LEU A 101 -7.71 -16.05 -2.01
N ILE A 102 -7.22 -16.08 -0.77
CA ILE A 102 -5.85 -16.47 -0.42
C ILE A 102 -5.61 -17.93 -0.81
N ASP A 103 -6.47 -18.85 -0.39
CA ASP A 103 -6.36 -20.27 -0.73
C ASP A 103 -6.44 -20.52 -2.24
N ALA A 104 -7.30 -19.78 -2.95
CA ALA A 104 -7.36 -19.85 -4.41
C ALA A 104 -6.08 -19.34 -5.09
N ASN A 105 -5.49 -18.27 -4.57
CA ASN A 105 -4.23 -17.72 -5.08
C ASN A 105 -3.06 -18.66 -4.80
N GLU A 106 -2.97 -19.23 -3.60
CA GLU A 106 -1.93 -20.19 -3.23
C GLU A 106 -2.03 -21.48 -4.06
N ARG A 107 -3.26 -21.95 -4.34
CA ARG A 107 -3.47 -23.07 -5.27
C ARG A 107 -3.11 -22.71 -6.71
N ALA A 108 -3.40 -21.50 -7.16
CA ALA A 108 -3.02 -21.03 -8.50
C ALA A 108 -1.50 -20.86 -8.64
N GLU A 109 -0.82 -20.34 -7.62
CA GLU A 109 0.64 -20.21 -7.57
C GLU A 109 1.32 -21.58 -7.59
N ARG A 110 0.81 -22.53 -6.80
CA ARG A 110 1.28 -23.93 -6.81
C ARG A 110 1.04 -24.62 -8.15
N ALA A 111 -0.10 -24.36 -8.80
CA ALA A 111 -0.40 -24.90 -10.12
C ALA A 111 0.37 -24.20 -11.26
N GLY A 112 0.91 -23.01 -11.03
CA GLY A 112 1.68 -22.22 -11.99
C GLY A 112 3.17 -22.57 -12.10
N LEU A 113 3.65 -23.59 -11.39
CA LEU A 113 5.03 -24.08 -11.44
C LEU A 113 5.18 -25.47 -12.10
N GLU A 114 4.09 -26.11 -12.52
CA GLU A 114 4.11 -27.48 -13.09
C GLU A 114 3.78 -27.53 -14.60
N THR A 115 3.73 -26.39 -15.30
CA THR A 115 3.42 -26.39 -16.75
C THR A 115 4.67 -26.43 -17.66
N GLU A 116 5.88 -26.23 -17.14
CA GLU A 116 7.12 -26.42 -17.91
C GLU A 116 7.64 -27.86 -17.88
N GLU A 117 7.24 -28.70 -16.92
CA GLU A 117 7.76 -30.08 -16.80
C GLU A 117 6.97 -31.11 -17.62
N LEU A 118 5.77 -30.78 -18.11
CA LEU A 118 4.92 -31.71 -18.87
C LEU A 118 5.13 -31.67 -20.41
N GLU A 119 5.99 -30.78 -20.94
CA GLU A 119 6.28 -30.72 -22.38
C GLU A 119 7.55 -31.50 -22.81
N LEU A 120 8.40 -31.94 -21.88
CA LEU A 120 9.67 -32.61 -22.21
C LEU A 120 9.61 -34.14 -22.36
N GLU A 121 8.49 -34.81 -22.01
CA GLU A 121 8.37 -36.29 -22.08
C GLU A 121 7.48 -36.78 -23.25
N ARG A 122 7.11 -35.89 -24.19
CA ARG A 122 6.32 -36.25 -25.39
C ARG A 122 7.03 -35.94 -26.70
N SER A 123 8.35 -35.98 -26.71
CA SER A 123 9.15 -35.90 -27.92
C SER A 123 10.32 -36.87 -27.84
N ASP A 124 10.07 -38.05 -28.44
CA ASP A 124 11.00 -39.06 -28.98
C ASP A 124 12.09 -39.67 -28.08
#